data_AF-A0A6C0IL86-F1
#
_entry.id   AF-A0A6C0IL86-F1
#
_cell.length_a   1.000
_cell.length_b   1.000
_cell.length_c   1.000
_cell.angle_alpha   90.00
_cell.angle_beta   90.00
_cell.angle_gamma   90.00
#
_symmetry.space_group_name_H-M   'P 1'
#
loop_
_entity.id
_entity.type
_entity.pdbx_description
1 polymer ?
#
loop_
_entity_poly.entity_id
_entity_poly.type
_entity_poly.pdbx_seq_one_letter_code
_entity_poly.pdbx_strand_id
1 'polypeptide(L)' 'MDVSLNLSENIQIDKKTFLKMNFLYNAINEGWTVTKNKQKYTFIKSHNGKKEVFSDEYLDIFIKTNLTINRKNK' A
#
# COMPACT_ATOMS: atom_id res chain seq x y z
N MET A 1 -21.48 -6.92 -6.94
CA MET A 1 -21.32 -6.31 -8.28
C MET A 1 -20.06 -6.89 -8.87
N ASP A 2 -20.18 -7.78 -9.84
CA ASP A 2 -19.04 -8.19 -10.65
C ASP A 2 -18.83 -7.13 -11.72
N VAL A 3 -17.77 -6.35 -11.57
CA VAL A 3 -17.38 -5.37 -12.58
C VAL A 3 -16.37 -6.08 -13.49
N SER A 4 -16.81 -6.49 -14.67
CA SER A 4 -15.90 -6.99 -15.71
C SER A 4 -15.20 -5.79 -16.37
N LEU A 5 -13.93 -5.57 -16.03
CA LEU A 5 -13.07 -4.58 -16.68
C LEU A 5 -12.20 -5.30 -17.72
N ASN A 6 -12.39 -4.98 -19.01
CA ASN A 6 -11.41 -5.32 -20.04
C ASN A 6 -10.24 -4.35 -19.90
N LEU A 7 -9.22 -4.72 -19.14
CA LEU A 7 -7.97 -3.96 -19.11
C LEU A 7 -7.16 -4.26 -20.36
N SER A 8 -6.52 -3.24 -20.94
CA SER A 8 -5.56 -3.43 -22.02
C SER A 8 -4.38 -4.28 -21.52
N GLU A 9 -3.86 -5.18 -22.37
CA GLU A 9 -2.74 -6.06 -22.01
C GLU A 9 -1.45 -5.29 -21.64
N ASN A 10 -1.36 -4.01 -22.04
CA ASN A 10 -0.18 -3.16 -21.86
C ASN A 10 -0.48 -1.95 -20.96
N ILE A 11 -0.71 -2.18 -19.66
CA ILE A 11 -0.83 -1.11 -18.67
C ILE A 11 0.57 -0.58 -18.33
N GLN A 12 0.82 0.68 -18.67
CA GLN A 12 1.99 1.39 -18.17
C GLN A 12 1.65 2.10 -16.86
N ILE A 13 2.29 1.67 -15.78
CA ILE A 13 2.20 2.30 -14.47
C ILE A 13 3.61 2.56 -13.95
N ASP A 14 3.83 3.74 -13.36
CA ASP A 14 5.12 4.00 -12.76
C ASP A 14 5.31 3.14 -11.51
N LYS A 15 6.57 2.79 -11.25
CA LYS A 15 6.95 1.91 -10.14
C LYS A 15 6.47 2.44 -8.78
N LYS A 16 6.49 3.76 -8.54
CA LYS A 16 6.09 4.32 -7.25
C LYS A 16 4.59 4.12 -7.02
N THR A 17 3.78 4.33 -8.04
CA THR A 17 2.32 4.11 -7.97
C THR A 17 1.99 2.64 -7.75
N PHE A 18 2.61 1.72 -8.50
CA PHE A 18 2.38 0.28 -8.33
C PHE A 18 2.67 -0.20 -6.90
N LEU A 19 3.75 0.26 -6.29
CA LEU A 19 4.12 -0.12 -4.93
C LEU A 19 3.17 0.44 -3.88
N LYS A 20 2.71 1.69 -4.06
CA LYS A 20 1.66 2.26 -3.21
C LYS A 20 0.39 1.42 -3.30
N MET A 21 -0.01 1.00 -4.49
CA MET A 21 -1.18 0.13 -4.67
C MET A 21 -1.00 -1.23 -3.99
N ASN A 22 0.15 -1.88 -4.19
CA ASN A 22 0.44 -3.16 -3.55
C ASN A 22 0.45 -3.06 -2.01
N PHE A 23 1.06 -2.01 -1.47
CA PHE A 23 1.08 -1.78 -0.02
C PHE A 23 -0.32 -1.55 0.56
N LEU A 24 -1.13 -0.70 -0.08
CA LEU A 24 -2.50 -0.45 0.34
C LEU A 24 -3.33 -1.74 0.31
N TYR A 25 -3.20 -2.54 -0.75
CA TYR A 25 -3.86 -3.82 -0.89
C TYR A 25 -3.51 -4.79 0.25
N ASN A 26 -2.21 -4.94 0.54
CA ASN A 26 -1.74 -5.83 1.62
C ASN A 26 -2.23 -5.35 2.99
N ALA A 27 -2.13 -4.04 3.28
CA ALA A 27 -2.60 -3.48 4.56
C ALA A 27 -4.09 -3.75 4.77
N ILE A 28 -4.92 -3.53 3.75
CA ILE A 28 -6.35 -3.79 3.84
C ILE A 28 -6.62 -5.28 4.09
N ASN A 29 -5.93 -6.18 3.38
CA ASN A 29 -6.08 -7.63 3.57
C ASN A 29 -5.64 -8.11 4.97
N GLU A 30 -4.67 -7.45 5.59
CA GLU A 30 -4.25 -7.71 6.97
C GLU A 30 -5.17 -7.09 8.04
N GLY A 31 -6.28 -6.47 7.63
CA GLY A 31 -7.28 -5.88 8.54
C GLY A 31 -6.98 -4.44 8.97
N TRP A 32 -6.08 -3.73 8.29
CA TRP A 32 -5.89 -2.30 8.52
C TRP A 32 -7.03 -1.48 7.91
N THR A 33 -7.49 -0.46 8.62
CA THR A 33 -8.28 0.63 8.05
C THR A 33 -7.33 1.66 7.45
N VAL A 34 -7.57 2.04 6.19
CA VAL A 34 -6.77 3.07 5.53
C VAL A 34 -7.66 4.24 5.13
N THR A 35 -7.31 5.44 5.60
CA THR A 35 -7.99 6.69 5.25
C THR A 35 -7.04 7.60 4.48
N LYS A 36 -7.51 8.17 3.36
CA LYS A 36 -6.76 9.18 2.61
C LYS A 36 -7.38 10.55 2.84
N ASN A 37 -6.59 11.50 3.35
CA ASN A 37 -6.98 12.90 3.51
C ASN A 37 -6.00 13.81 2.78
N LYS A 38 -6.48 14.51 1.74
CA LYS A 38 -5.64 15.32 0.84
C LYS A 38 -4.49 14.47 0.25
N GLN A 39 -3.26 14.73 0.69
CA GLN A 39 -2.04 14.06 0.23
C GLN A 39 -1.48 13.05 1.22
N LYS A 40 -2.19 12.75 2.33
CA LYS A 40 -1.70 11.85 3.38
C LYS A 40 -2.57 10.62 3.50
N TYR A 41 -1.94 9.45 3.59
CA TYR A 41 -2.59 8.23 4.04
C TYR A 41 -2.43 8.07 5.55
N THR A 42 -3.45 7.49 6.17
CA THR A 42 -3.48 7.14 7.59
C THR A 42 -3.91 5.69 7.69
N PHE A 43 -3.02 4.84 8.22
CA PHE A 43 -3.29 3.44 8.46
C PHE A 43 -3.58 3.25 9.95
N ILE A 44 -4.66 2.51 10.24
CA ILE A 44 -5.15 2.24 11.58
C ILE A 44 -5.37 0.73 11.73
N LYS A 45 -4.65 0.08 12.64
CA LYS A 45 -4.97 -1.28 13.08
C LYS A 45 -5.49 -1.23 14.50
N SER A 46 -6.64 -1.85 14.71
CA SER A 46 -7.17 -2.05 16.05
C SER A 46 -6.57 -3.33 16.61
N HIS A 47 -5.63 -3.21 17.55
CA HIS A 47 -5.14 -4.35 18.32
C HIS A 47 -5.26 -4.02 19.81
N ASN A 48 -6.10 -4.76 20.53
CA ASN A 48 -6.36 -4.58 21.96
C ASN A 48 -6.60 -3.12 22.40
N GLY A 49 -7.43 -2.38 21.64
CA GLY A 49 -7.81 -1.00 21.97
C GLY A 49 -6.73 0.06 21.73
N LYS A 50 -5.53 -0.32 21.27
CA LYS A 50 -4.50 0.62 20.82
C LYS A 50 -4.69 0.93 19.34
N LYS A 51 -4.63 2.22 19.02
CA LYS A 51 -4.70 2.75 17.66
C LYS A 51 -3.28 3.07 17.21
N GLU A 52 -2.70 2.24 16.35
CA GLU A 52 -1.45 2.60 15.68
C GLU A 52 -1.78 3.46 14.46
N VAL A 53 -1.09 4.60 14.30
CA VAL A 53 -1.31 5.56 13.22
C VAL A 53 -0.04 5.66 12.39
N PHE A 54 -0.10 5.25 11.12
CA PHE A 54 1.04 5.36 10.18
C PHE A 54 0.79 6.45 9.14
N SER A 55 1.79 7.28 8.87
CA SER A 55 1.75 8.44 7.97
C SER A 55 2.59 8.24 6.69
N ASP A 56 2.46 9.19 5.75
CA ASP A 56 3.11 9.14 4.42
C ASP A 56 4.65 9.08 4.46
N GLU A 57 5.29 9.69 5.46
CA GLU A 57 6.76 9.58 5.64
C GLU A 57 7.18 8.16 5.98
N TYR A 58 6.41 7.46 6.81
CA TYR A 58 6.65 6.06 7.13
C TYR A 58 6.36 5.16 5.92
N LEU A 59 5.37 5.50 5.09
CA LEU A 59 5.08 4.78 3.85
C LEU A 59 6.23 4.88 2.85
N ASP A 60 6.77 6.07 2.63
CA ASP A 60 7.92 6.25 1.72
C ASP A 60 9.17 5.56 2.28
N ILE A 61 9.38 5.54 3.60
CA ILE A 61 10.45 4.75 4.24
C ILE A 61 10.20 3.25 4.07
N PHE A 62 9.00 2.76 4.35
CA PHE A 62 8.62 1.36 4.22
C PHE A 62 8.78 0.87 2.77
N ILE A 63 8.34 1.66 1.80
CA ILE A 63 8.51 1.35 0.38
C ILE A 63 10.00 1.29 0.07
N LYS A 64 10.80 2.28 0.49
CA LYS A 64 12.26 2.26 0.27
C LYS A 64 12.93 1.04 0.92
N THR A 65 12.59 0.70 2.16
CA THR A 65 13.21 -0.41 2.91
C THR A 65 12.78 -1.78 2.39
N ASN A 66 11.49 -2.00 2.13
CA ASN A 66 10.98 -3.28 1.62
C ASN A 66 11.26 -3.49 0.13
N LEU A 67 11.46 -2.43 -0.66
CA LEU A 67 11.96 -2.55 -2.03
C LEU A 67 13.37 -3.13 -2.11
N THR A 68 14.23 -2.80 -1.15
CA THR A 68 15.60 -3.34 -1.07
C THR A 68 15.63 -4.82 -0.70
N ILE A 69 14.57 -5.37 -0.12
CA ILE A 69 14.52 -6.77 0.33
C ILE A 69 14.33 -7.75 -0.85
N ASN A 70 13.77 -7.31 -1.98
CA ASN A 70 13.71 -8.12 -3.20
C ASN A 70 14.95 -7.98 -4.12
N ARG A 71 16.09 -7.52 -3.58
CA ARG A 71 17.42 -7.80 -4.15
C ARG A 71 18.05 -8.98 -3.40
N LYS A 72 17.47 -10.18 -3.54
CA LYS A 72 18.22 -11.43 -3.32
C LYS A 72 17.98 -12.41 -4.45
N ASN A 73 18.96 -12.39 -5.35
CA ASN A 73 19.66 -13.52 -5.96
C ASN A 73 18.82 -14.54 -6.74
N LYS A 74 18.85 -14.40 -8.07
CA LYS A 74 19.43 -15.43 -8.92
C LYS A 74 20.06 -14.80 -10.16
#